data_AF-A0A3D2PXZ6-F1
#
_entry.id   AF-A0A3D2PXZ6-F1
#
_cell.length_a   1.000
_cell.length_b   1.000
_cell.length_c   1.000
_cell.angle_alpha   90.00
_cell.angle_beta   90.00
_cell.angle_gamma   90.00
#
_symmetry.space_group_name_H-M   'P 1'
#
loop_
_entity.id
_entity.type
_entity.pdbx_description
1 polymer ?
#
loop_
_entity_poly.entity_id
_entity_poly.type
_entity_poly.pdbx_seq_one_letter_code
_entity_poly.pdbx_strand_id
1 'polypeptide(L)'
;MIYIADFFEVSVAYLTGETDFTDFDFEKASTFIGLSEKSIRTLRQMTNFNAPHSSAWRIHTHSNQIIDNFITSEHFFYLIQALAELDNVYSGPNKEKLAWDAIYQKYDKDLITEALEKRDDHFEESTPLPSPELCEAIIAINEAIDIGYEESQKQEYETDVYRYRLERTFSQLIDNLYPNK
;
A
#
# COMPACT_ATOMS: atom_id res chain seq x y z
N MET A 1 -1.82 -37.30 29.89
CA MET A 1 -2.13 -36.49 28.69
C MET A 1 -1.19 -35.29 28.55
N ILE A 2 -1.07 -34.39 29.55
CA ILE A 2 -0.15 -33.24 29.51
C ILE A 2 1.30 -33.62 29.16
N TYR A 3 1.86 -34.68 29.78
CA TYR A 3 3.23 -35.12 29.48
C TYR A 3 3.43 -35.68 28.05
N ILE A 4 2.37 -36.20 27.43
CA ILE A 4 2.42 -36.68 26.04
C ILE A 4 2.31 -35.49 25.08
N ALA A 5 1.46 -34.51 25.42
CA ALA A 5 1.35 -33.23 24.71
C ALA A 5 2.68 -32.48 24.69
N ASP A 6 3.35 -32.36 25.84
CA ASP A 6 4.69 -31.76 25.94
C ASP A 6 5.74 -32.52 25.12
N PHE A 7 5.73 -33.85 25.14
CA PHE A 7 6.70 -34.67 24.39
C PHE A 7 6.60 -34.47 22.87
N PHE A 8 5.40 -34.22 22.36
CA PHE A 8 5.14 -33.97 20.93
C PHE A 8 5.02 -32.47 20.60
N GLU A 9 5.17 -31.58 21.58
CA GLU A 9 4.97 -30.13 21.45
C GLU A 9 3.59 -29.75 20.87
N VAL A 10 2.55 -30.52 21.20
CA VAL A 10 1.16 -30.28 20.75
C VAL A 10 0.24 -29.99 21.93
N SER A 11 -0.91 -29.37 21.68
CA SER A 11 -1.89 -29.14 22.74
C SER A 11 -2.56 -30.45 23.20
N VAL A 12 -2.98 -30.51 24.46
CA VAL A 12 -3.76 -31.66 24.96
C VAL A 12 -5.06 -31.83 24.16
N ALA A 13 -5.67 -30.73 23.71
CA ALA A 13 -6.86 -30.71 22.86
C ALA A 13 -6.64 -31.44 21.51
N TYR A 14 -5.45 -31.29 20.92
CA TYR A 14 -5.06 -32.02 19.71
C TYR A 14 -5.02 -33.54 19.94
N LEU A 15 -4.54 -33.96 21.11
CA LEU A 15 -4.46 -35.37 21.48
C LEU A 15 -5.82 -35.97 21.90
N THR A 16 -6.76 -35.15 22.37
CA THR A 16 -8.11 -35.59 22.76
C THR A 16 -9.10 -35.57 21.60
N GLY A 17 -8.70 -35.07 20.42
CA GLY A 17 -9.60 -34.93 19.27
C GLY A 17 -10.63 -33.82 19.45
N GLU A 18 -10.43 -32.93 20.44
CA GLU A 18 -11.21 -31.69 20.61
C GLU A 18 -10.71 -30.67 19.58
N THR A 19 -11.05 -30.90 18.30
CA THR A 19 -10.71 -30.03 17.17
C THR A 19 -11.67 -28.85 17.02
N ASP A 20 -12.55 -28.61 17.99
CA ASP A 20 -13.31 -27.37 18.08
C ASP A 20 -12.35 -26.30 18.62
N PHE A 21 -11.81 -25.50 17.71
CA PHE A 21 -11.02 -24.29 18.00
C PHE A 21 -11.87 -23.23 18.74
N THR A 22 -12.29 -23.51 19.97
CA THR A 22 -12.97 -22.53 20.83
C THR A 22 -12.01 -21.41 21.25
N ASP A 23 -10.73 -21.71 21.43
CA ASP A 23 -9.70 -20.72 21.78
C ASP A 23 -8.65 -20.59 20.66
N PHE A 24 -9.05 -20.03 19.52
CA PHE A 24 -8.09 -19.53 18.53
C PHE A 24 -7.48 -18.23 19.04
N ASP A 25 -6.21 -18.28 19.42
CA ASP A 25 -5.44 -17.14 19.89
C ASP A 25 -5.11 -16.22 18.69
N PHE A 26 -5.95 -15.21 18.49
CA PHE A 26 -5.79 -14.24 17.39
C PHE A 26 -4.53 -13.40 17.53
N GLU A 27 -3.99 -13.22 18.75
CA GLU A 27 -2.76 -12.47 18.97
C GLU A 27 -1.55 -13.26 18.44
N LYS A 28 -1.47 -14.56 18.76
CA LYS A 28 -0.46 -15.46 18.19
C LYS A 28 -0.58 -15.59 16.68
N ALA A 29 -1.80 -15.74 16.17
CA ALA A 29 -2.04 -15.83 14.72
C ALA A 29 -1.67 -14.53 14.00
N SER A 30 -2.00 -13.38 14.57
CA SER A 30 -1.63 -12.09 14.00
C SER A 30 -0.11 -11.90 13.97
N THR A 31 0.57 -12.29 15.05
CA THR A 31 2.03 -12.24 15.12
C THR A 31 2.70 -13.18 14.13
N PHE A 32 2.19 -14.40 13.98
CA PHE A 32 2.77 -15.40 13.08
C PHE A 32 2.53 -15.10 11.60
N ILE A 33 1.29 -14.73 11.23
CA ILE A 33 0.90 -14.51 9.83
C ILE A 33 1.26 -13.09 9.37
N GLY A 34 1.44 -12.14 10.30
CA GLY A 34 1.67 -10.73 9.99
C GLY A 34 0.41 -9.98 9.54
N LEU A 35 -0.77 -10.56 9.73
CA LEU A 35 -2.06 -9.95 9.41
C LEU A 35 -2.80 -9.57 10.68
N SER A 36 -3.58 -8.49 10.63
CA SER A 36 -4.41 -8.08 11.77
C SER A 36 -5.47 -9.14 12.13
N GLU A 37 -5.92 -9.15 13.39
CA GLU A 37 -7.04 -9.99 13.84
C GLU A 37 -8.26 -9.86 12.92
N LYS A 38 -8.59 -8.62 12.52
CA LYS A 38 -9.71 -8.34 11.61
C LYS A 38 -9.53 -9.07 10.28
N SER A 39 -8.35 -8.99 9.68
CA SER A 39 -8.04 -9.67 8.41
C SER A 39 -8.14 -11.18 8.54
N ILE A 40 -7.62 -11.76 9.63
CA ILE A 40 -7.68 -13.20 9.90
C ILE A 40 -9.12 -13.66 10.09
N ARG A 41 -9.96 -12.89 10.82
CA ARG A 41 -11.40 -13.17 10.95
C ARG A 41 -12.12 -13.13 9.61
N THR A 42 -11.79 -12.17 8.74
CA THR A 42 -12.36 -12.08 7.39
C THR A 42 -11.96 -13.26 6.51
N LEU A 43 -10.69 -13.66 6.50
CA LEU A 43 -10.23 -14.86 5.80
C LEU A 43 -10.96 -16.11 6.30
N ARG A 44 -11.10 -16.25 7.62
CA ARG A 44 -11.87 -17.34 8.23
C ARG A 44 -13.34 -17.31 7.81
N GLN A 45 -13.97 -16.15 7.67
CA GLN A 45 -15.35 -16.06 7.17
C GLN A 45 -15.48 -16.45 5.70
N MET A 46 -14.46 -16.19 4.88
CA MET A 46 -14.43 -16.58 3.47
C MET A 46 -14.24 -18.09 3.29
N THR A 47 -13.48 -18.73 4.19
CA THR A 47 -13.16 -20.16 4.14
C THR A 47 -14.05 -21.05 5.04
N ASN A 48 -14.90 -20.44 5.88
CA ASN A 48 -15.71 -21.16 6.87
C ASN A 48 -17.21 -20.93 6.67
N PHE A 49 -17.98 -22.00 6.87
CA PHE A 49 -19.36 -22.25 6.41
C PHE A 49 -20.49 -21.32 6.93
N ASN A 50 -20.20 -20.27 7.71
CA ASN A 50 -21.20 -19.44 8.40
C ASN A 50 -21.16 -17.96 7.99
N ALA A 51 -21.01 -17.66 6.70
CA ALA A 51 -21.24 -16.31 6.21
C ALA A 51 -22.73 -15.92 6.42
N PRO A 52 -23.05 -14.78 7.07
CA PRO A 52 -24.43 -14.38 7.37
C PRO A 52 -25.33 -14.13 6.15
N HIS A 53 -24.79 -14.22 4.93
CA HIS A 53 -25.48 -14.00 3.66
C HIS A 53 -25.62 -15.26 2.79
N SER A 54 -25.66 -16.46 3.40
CA SER A 54 -25.75 -17.74 2.70
C SER A 54 -27.12 -18.05 2.06
N SER A 55 -27.99 -17.06 1.86
CA SER A 55 -29.37 -17.29 1.38
C SER A 55 -29.57 -17.19 -0.14
N ALA A 56 -28.52 -17.12 -0.96
CA ALA A 56 -28.68 -17.11 -2.41
C ALA A 56 -27.61 -17.94 -3.13
N TRP A 57 -28.00 -19.14 -3.56
CA TRP A 57 -27.36 -19.99 -4.58
C TRP A 57 -25.98 -20.60 -4.22
N ARG A 58 -26.06 -21.90 -3.90
CA ARG A 58 -24.99 -22.90 -3.75
C ARG A 58 -23.69 -22.65 -4.56
N ILE A 59 -22.70 -22.08 -3.89
CA ILE A 59 -21.25 -22.21 -4.18
C ILE A 59 -20.57 -22.64 -2.87
N HIS A 60 -21.01 -23.75 -2.26
CA HIS A 60 -20.63 -24.07 -0.87
C HIS A 60 -19.51 -25.11 -0.74
N THR A 61 -19.35 -26.00 -1.72
CA THR A 61 -18.35 -27.09 -1.65
C THR A 61 -17.01 -26.75 -2.33
N HIS A 62 -16.98 -25.75 -3.23
CA HIS A 62 -15.76 -25.41 -3.96
C HIS A 62 -15.08 -24.11 -3.50
N SER A 63 -15.69 -23.31 -2.61
CA SER A 63 -15.12 -22.00 -2.22
C SER A 63 -13.75 -22.11 -1.56
N ASN A 64 -13.53 -23.12 -0.72
CA ASN A 64 -12.22 -23.36 -0.11
C ASN A 64 -11.19 -23.73 -1.16
N GLN A 65 -11.55 -24.62 -2.10
CA GLN A 65 -10.67 -25.00 -3.22
C GLN A 65 -10.38 -23.82 -4.14
N ILE A 66 -11.36 -22.94 -4.40
CA ILE A 66 -11.18 -21.73 -5.20
C ILE A 66 -10.22 -20.76 -4.49
N ILE A 67 -10.42 -20.52 -3.19
CA ILE A 67 -9.54 -19.64 -2.40
C ILE A 67 -8.14 -20.23 -2.30
N ASP A 68 -8.01 -21.54 -2.02
CA ASP A 68 -6.72 -22.22 -1.95
C ASP A 68 -5.99 -22.10 -3.29
N ASN A 69 -6.64 -22.43 -4.41
CA ASN A 69 -6.03 -22.31 -5.74
C ASN A 69 -5.66 -20.85 -6.05
N PHE A 70 -6.52 -19.89 -5.67
CA PHE A 70 -6.27 -18.47 -5.89
C PHE A 70 -5.04 -17.99 -5.12
N ILE A 71 -4.95 -18.26 -3.81
CA ILE A 71 -3.85 -17.80 -2.95
C ILE A 71 -2.56 -18.56 -3.23
N THR A 72 -2.63 -19.84 -3.63
CA THR A 72 -1.45 -20.66 -3.93
C THR A 72 -0.98 -20.53 -5.38
N SER A 73 -1.71 -19.83 -6.25
CA SER A 73 -1.26 -19.56 -7.62
C SER A 73 0.03 -18.74 -7.62
N GLU A 74 0.97 -19.11 -8.49
CA GLU A 74 2.22 -18.39 -8.72
C GLU A 74 1.98 -16.92 -9.09
N HIS A 75 0.85 -16.63 -9.75
CA HIS A 75 0.47 -15.29 -10.17
C HIS A 75 -0.13 -14.43 -9.05
N PHE A 76 -0.59 -15.03 -7.96
CA PHE A 76 -1.12 -14.29 -6.82
C PHE A 76 -0.03 -13.49 -6.12
N PHE A 77 1.17 -14.04 -6.00
CA PHE A 77 2.32 -13.29 -5.48
C PHE A 77 2.59 -12.02 -6.30
N TYR A 78 2.60 -12.13 -7.63
CA TYR A 78 2.80 -10.99 -8.52
C TYR A 78 1.65 -9.97 -8.43
N LEU A 79 0.42 -10.43 -8.19
CA LEU A 79 -0.73 -9.54 -7.97
C LEU A 79 -0.53 -8.69 -6.70
N ILE A 80 -0.11 -9.31 -5.60
CA ILE A 80 0.19 -8.60 -4.36
C ILE A 80 1.37 -7.62 -4.54
N GLN A 81 2.41 -8.03 -5.27
CA GLN A 81 3.52 -7.13 -5.60
C GLN A 81 3.05 -5.92 -6.43
N ALA A 82 2.24 -6.13 -7.46
CA ALA A 82 1.70 -5.05 -8.28
C ALA A 82 0.80 -4.09 -7.47
N LEU A 83 0.02 -4.62 -6.52
CA LEU A 83 -0.75 -3.80 -5.56
C LEU A 83 0.16 -2.96 -4.67
N ALA A 84 1.26 -3.53 -4.16
CA ALA A 84 2.21 -2.80 -3.33
C ALA A 84 2.96 -1.71 -4.13
N GLU A 85 3.33 -1.99 -5.38
CA GLU A 85 3.92 -1.01 -6.30
C GLU A 85 2.96 0.17 -6.52
N LEU A 86 1.68 -0.11 -6.76
CA LEU A 86 0.66 0.93 -6.91
C LEU A 86 0.43 1.71 -5.61
N ASP A 87 0.40 1.06 -4.45
CA ASP A 87 0.26 1.73 -3.14
C ASP A 87 1.42 2.71 -2.90
N ASN A 88 2.64 2.33 -3.23
CA ASN A 88 3.81 3.20 -3.08
C ASN A 88 3.73 4.49 -3.90
N VAL A 89 3.02 4.48 -5.04
CA VAL A 89 2.79 5.71 -5.84
C VAL A 89 1.85 6.69 -5.13
N TYR A 90 0.91 6.18 -4.33
CA TYR A 90 -0.02 7.02 -3.56
C TYR A 90 0.50 7.37 -2.16
N SER A 91 1.26 6.46 -1.55
CA SER A 91 1.72 6.53 -0.16
C SER A 91 3.16 7.04 -0.02
N GLY A 92 3.88 7.23 -1.14
CA GLY A 92 5.25 7.71 -1.15
C GLY A 92 5.42 9.10 -0.51
N PRO A 93 6.65 9.46 -0.08
CA PRO A 93 6.91 10.79 0.47
C PRO A 93 6.63 11.86 -0.58
N ASN A 94 5.79 12.83 -0.24
CA ASN A 94 5.54 14.00 -1.07
C ASN A 94 6.74 14.95 -0.96
N LYS A 95 7.66 14.92 -1.93
CA LYS A 95 8.90 15.69 -1.87
C LYS A 95 8.64 17.17 -2.09
N GLU A 96 7.63 17.53 -2.89
CA GLU A 96 7.20 18.92 -3.03
C GLU A 96 6.84 19.51 -1.66
N LYS A 97 6.02 18.80 -0.88
CA LYS A 97 5.65 19.22 0.47
C LYS A 97 6.87 19.34 1.38
N LEU A 98 7.80 18.38 1.32
CA LEU A 98 9.05 18.43 2.10
C LEU A 98 9.91 19.65 1.72
N ALA A 99 9.97 19.99 0.44
CA ALA A 99 10.68 21.18 -0.05
C ALA A 99 10.01 22.47 0.45
N TRP A 100 8.67 22.55 0.40
CA TRP A 100 7.92 23.69 0.95
C TRP A 100 8.07 23.82 2.47
N ASP A 101 8.01 22.71 3.21
CA ASP A 101 8.21 22.70 4.67
C ASP A 101 9.60 23.23 5.03
N ALA A 102 10.64 22.91 4.24
CA ALA A 102 11.99 23.45 4.43
C ALA A 102 12.07 24.96 4.14
N ILE A 103 11.38 25.45 3.11
CA ILE A 103 11.29 26.89 2.79
C ILE A 103 10.62 27.65 3.93
N TYR A 104 9.48 27.16 4.45
CA TYR A 104 8.76 27.78 5.56
C TYR A 104 9.53 27.77 6.88
N GLN A 105 10.50 26.87 7.04
CA GLN A 105 11.39 26.85 8.20
C GLN A 105 12.58 27.81 8.05
N LYS A 106 13.07 28.01 6.82
CA LYS A 106 14.26 28.83 6.55
C LYS A 106 13.96 30.32 6.43
N TYR A 107 12.82 30.69 5.85
CA TYR A 107 12.52 32.07 5.50
C TYR A 107 11.24 32.57 6.17
N ASP A 108 11.21 33.87 6.50
CA ASP A 108 10.01 34.53 7.00
C ASP A 108 8.94 34.68 5.91
N LYS A 109 7.67 34.74 6.33
CA LYS A 109 6.52 34.81 5.41
C LYS A 109 6.57 36.00 4.45
N ASP A 110 7.07 37.14 4.91
CA ASP A 110 7.15 38.35 4.09
C ASP A 110 8.16 38.16 2.94
N LEU A 111 9.32 37.56 3.24
CA LEU A 111 10.33 37.25 2.24
C LEU A 111 9.85 36.18 1.24
N ILE A 112 9.13 35.16 1.72
CA ILE A 112 8.53 34.15 0.84
C ILE A 112 7.49 34.79 -0.10
N THR A 113 6.67 35.71 0.40
CA THR A 113 5.67 36.42 -0.40
C THR A 113 6.34 37.28 -1.47
N GLU A 114 7.36 38.05 -1.08
CA GLU A 114 8.14 38.86 -2.00
C GLU A 114 8.84 38.00 -3.06
N ALA A 115 9.41 36.86 -2.65
CA ALA A 115 10.06 35.93 -3.57
C ALA A 115 9.08 35.32 -4.56
N LEU A 116 7.85 34.98 -4.15
CA LEU A 116 6.79 34.48 -5.04
C LEU A 116 6.37 35.54 -6.07
N GLU A 117 6.24 36.81 -5.64
CA GLU A 117 5.86 37.91 -6.53
C GLU A 117 6.93 38.20 -7.58
N LYS A 118 8.20 38.20 -7.17
CA LYS A 118 9.35 38.58 -8.03
C LYS A 118 9.98 37.41 -8.77
N ARG A 119 9.49 36.19 -8.59
CA ARG A 119 10.05 34.96 -9.18
C ARG A 119 10.11 35.02 -10.71
N ASP A 120 9.08 35.61 -11.33
CA ASP A 120 8.92 35.68 -12.78
C ASP A 120 9.38 37.03 -13.35
N ASP A 121 9.90 37.93 -12.50
CA ASP A 121 10.38 39.24 -12.94
C ASP A 121 11.66 39.08 -13.77
N HIS A 122 11.60 39.53 -15.02
CA HIS A 122 12.80 39.75 -15.82
C HIS A 122 13.46 41.04 -15.34
N PHE A 123 14.44 40.93 -14.45
CA PHE A 123 15.23 42.08 -14.01
C PHE A 123 15.91 42.73 -15.23
N GLU A 124 15.41 43.89 -15.63
CA GLU A 124 16.08 44.73 -16.62
C GLU A 124 17.45 45.16 -16.07
N GLU A 125 18.40 45.45 -16.95
CA GLU A 125 19.77 45.87 -16.59
C GLU A 125 19.82 47.13 -15.68
N SER A 126 18.69 47.84 -15.55
CA SER A 126 18.51 49.05 -14.74
C SER A 126 17.86 48.83 -13.37
N THR A 127 17.37 47.62 -13.07
CA THR A 127 16.74 47.30 -11.78
C THR A 127 17.81 47.08 -10.70
N PRO A 128 17.64 47.61 -9.46
CA PRO A 128 18.54 47.29 -8.37
C PRO A 128 18.61 45.78 -8.19
N LEU A 129 19.82 45.22 -8.11
CA LEU A 129 19.98 43.78 -7.88
C LEU A 129 19.24 43.40 -6.59
N PRO A 130 18.36 42.38 -6.62
CA PRO A 130 17.70 41.87 -5.43
C PRO A 130 18.71 41.48 -4.35
N SER A 131 18.27 41.49 -3.08
CA SER A 131 19.14 41.06 -1.98
C SER A 131 19.58 39.60 -2.20
N PRO A 132 20.78 39.20 -1.77
CA PRO A 132 21.23 37.82 -1.90
C PRO A 132 20.25 36.82 -1.26
N GLU A 133 19.63 37.21 -0.15
CA GLU A 133 18.64 36.42 0.57
C GLU A 133 17.34 36.22 -0.23
N LEU A 134 16.87 37.26 -0.92
CA LEU A 134 15.72 37.19 -1.83
C LEU A 134 16.04 36.28 -3.03
N CYS A 135 17.24 36.37 -3.61
CA CYS A 135 17.68 35.48 -4.67
C CYS A 135 17.68 34.01 -4.23
N GLU A 136 18.22 33.71 -3.04
CA GLU A 136 18.23 32.36 -2.49
C GLU A 136 16.80 31.83 -2.23
N ALA A 137 15.89 32.69 -1.77
CA ALA A 137 14.49 32.32 -1.59
C ALA A 137 13.80 32.02 -2.94
N ILE A 138 14.02 32.84 -3.96
CA ILE A 138 13.49 32.63 -5.32
C ILE A 138 14.00 31.30 -5.90
N ILE A 139 15.30 31.01 -5.77
CA ILE A 139 15.89 29.74 -6.24
C ILE A 139 15.25 28.56 -5.54
N ALA A 140 15.15 28.59 -4.20
CA ALA A 140 14.55 27.49 -3.43
C ALA A 140 13.07 27.25 -3.80
N ILE A 141 12.31 28.32 -4.03
CA ILE A 141 10.91 28.22 -4.47
C ILE A 141 10.81 27.62 -5.87
N ASN A 142 11.65 28.05 -6.81
CA ASN A 142 11.69 27.46 -8.16
C ASN A 142 12.02 25.97 -8.10
N GLU A 143 13.03 25.58 -7.31
CA GLU A 143 13.39 24.18 -7.11
C GLU A 143 12.23 23.36 -6.52
N ALA A 144 11.50 23.90 -5.54
CA ALA A 144 10.34 23.21 -4.96
C ALA A 144 9.22 23.00 -5.98
N ILE A 145 8.98 23.98 -6.85
CA ILE A 145 7.98 23.90 -7.93
C ILE A 145 8.41 22.91 -9.01
N ASP A 146 9.68 22.94 -9.42
CA ASP A 146 10.23 21.99 -10.38
C ASP A 146 10.12 20.55 -9.84
N ILE A 147 10.43 20.33 -8.55
CA ILE A 147 10.21 19.05 -7.88
C ILE A 147 8.74 18.65 -7.94
N GLY A 148 7.80 19.55 -7.63
CA GLY A 148 6.37 19.26 -7.69
C GLY A 148 5.90 18.91 -9.10
N TYR A 149 6.40 19.62 -10.11
CA TYR A 149 6.09 19.34 -11.50
C TYR A 149 6.63 17.97 -11.94
N GLU A 150 7.90 17.68 -11.67
CA GLU A 150 8.52 16.38 -11.97
C GLU A 150 7.81 15.23 -11.24
N GLU A 151 7.47 15.40 -9.97
CA GLU A 151 6.72 14.39 -9.20
C GLU A 151 5.32 14.17 -9.77
N SER A 152 4.60 15.23 -10.15
CA SER A 152 3.25 15.10 -10.72
C SER A 152 3.26 14.30 -12.03
N GLN A 153 4.20 14.59 -12.93
CA GLN A 153 4.36 13.87 -14.20
C GLN A 153 4.75 12.42 -13.96
N LYS A 154 5.71 12.21 -13.06
CA LYS A 154 6.17 10.87 -12.71
C LYS A 154 5.04 10.06 -12.08
N GLN A 155 4.28 10.65 -11.17
CA GLN A 155 3.16 10.01 -10.49
C GLN A 155 2.05 9.63 -11.47
N GLU A 156 1.70 10.50 -12.41
CA GLU A 156 0.72 10.21 -13.47
C GLU A 156 1.18 9.01 -14.31
N TYR A 157 2.42 9.06 -14.82
CA TYR A 157 2.99 7.98 -15.61
C TYR A 157 3.08 6.66 -14.84
N GLU A 158 3.61 6.68 -13.61
CA GLU A 158 3.71 5.49 -12.76
C GLU A 158 2.34 4.92 -12.40
N THR A 159 1.36 5.78 -12.12
CA THR A 159 -0.03 5.36 -11.85
C THR A 159 -0.58 4.54 -13.02
N ASP A 160 -0.46 5.05 -14.24
CA ASP A 160 -0.96 4.36 -15.44
C ASP A 160 -0.22 3.04 -15.67
N VAL A 161 1.11 3.05 -15.56
CA VAL A 161 1.94 1.85 -15.73
C VAL A 161 1.59 0.77 -14.71
N TYR A 162 1.48 1.11 -13.42
CA TYR A 162 1.20 0.13 -12.38
C TYR A 162 -0.26 -0.33 -12.39
N ARG A 163 -1.22 0.53 -12.76
CA ARG A 163 -2.61 0.10 -13.00
C ARG A 163 -2.68 -0.92 -14.14
N TYR A 164 -2.02 -0.63 -15.26
CA TYR A 164 -1.95 -1.57 -16.39
C TYR A 164 -1.28 -2.89 -15.98
N ARG A 165 -0.16 -2.84 -15.25
CA ARG A 165 0.52 -4.04 -14.74
C ARG A 165 -0.39 -4.84 -13.81
N LEU A 166 -1.11 -4.18 -12.90
CA LEU A 166 -2.06 -4.81 -11.99
C LEU A 166 -3.16 -5.55 -12.76
N GLU A 167 -3.80 -4.87 -13.72
CA GLU A 167 -4.84 -5.45 -14.57
C GLU A 167 -4.32 -6.67 -15.34
N ARG A 168 -3.16 -6.53 -15.98
CA ARG A 168 -2.53 -7.63 -16.72
C ARG A 168 -2.21 -8.82 -15.82
N THR A 169 -1.68 -8.58 -14.63
CA THR A 169 -1.33 -9.63 -13.67
C THR A 169 -2.58 -10.34 -13.15
N PHE A 170 -3.66 -9.58 -12.92
CA PHE A 170 -4.96 -10.14 -12.58
C PHE A 170 -5.51 -11.02 -13.70
N SER A 171 -5.44 -10.58 -14.96
CA SER A 171 -5.85 -11.42 -16.10
C SER A 171 -5.03 -12.71 -16.18
N GLN A 172 -3.71 -12.64 -16.00
CA GLN A 172 -2.83 -13.82 -15.98
C GLN A 172 -3.16 -14.79 -14.84
N LEU A 173 -3.51 -14.27 -13.66
CA LEU A 173 -3.99 -15.08 -12.54
C LEU A 173 -5.28 -15.82 -12.91
N ILE A 174 -6.24 -15.14 -13.54
CA ILE A 174 -7.48 -15.77 -14.00
C ILE A 174 -7.20 -16.83 -15.08
N ASP A 175 -6.36 -16.54 -16.07
CA ASP A 175 -5.98 -17.48 -17.13
C ASP A 175 -5.25 -18.71 -16.57
N ASN A 176 -4.45 -18.53 -15.51
CA ASN A 176 -3.77 -19.62 -14.81
C ASN A 176 -4.76 -20.52 -14.06
N LEU A 177 -5.75 -19.92 -13.39
CA LEU A 177 -6.77 -20.66 -12.65
C LEU A 177 -7.79 -21.34 -13.57
N TYR A 178 -8.07 -20.73 -14.73
CA TYR A 178 -9.09 -21.16 -15.67
C TYR A 178 -8.58 -21.08 -17.12
N PRO A 179 -7.65 -21.96 -17.52
CA PRO A 179 -7.05 -21.91 -18.85
C PRO A 179 -8.10 -22.11 -19.94
N ASN A 180 -8.04 -21.26 -20.98
CA ASN A 180 -8.85 -21.42 -22.17
C ASN A 180 -8.52 -22.78 -22.84
N LYS A 181 -9.57 -23.55 -23.18
CA LYS A 181 -9.46 -24.84 -23.87
C LYS A 181 -9.12 -24.66 -25.34
#